data_AF-A0A7V6HAR8-F1
#
_entry.id   AF-A0A7V6HAR8-F1
#
_cell.length_a   1.000
_cell.length_b   1.000
_cell.length_c   1.000
_cell.angle_alpha   90.00
_cell.angle_beta   90.00
_cell.angle_gamma   90.00
#
_symmetry.space_group_name_H-M   'P 1'
#
loop_
_entity.id
_entity.type
_entity.pdbx_description
1 polymer ?
#
loop_
_entity_poly.entity_id
_entity_poly.type
_entity_poly.pdbx_seq_one_letter_code
_entity_poly.pdbx_strand_id
1 'polypeptide(L)'
;MEVIGIEFLYIAIGLIVGAAISVWLTVNYYRKGLSKESIRLAEQKKQTEAQAERLIGDARKEGEEKKREFLLEARQEVLNVRSEIEREVKARRQELQRDRNRLEQKETSLDKKLNQIEEKEQRAEQKARELEMTEQSLLALEQEKIQTLERVSGLSVHDAQQQVLEEARVAYHHDLAVMYRQMEEETKARAEDRSKEIVVSAIQRYASDYVSDATVTVVALPNEEMKGRIIGREGRNIRTIETLTGVDLIIDDTPEAVILSSFDPIRREIARLTIEKLVQDGRIHPARIEEMVGKATREIENSIREAGEQAIFETGVIGVHPEAVRLLGRLKYRTSYGQNVLQHAIEVSWLTGIMAADLDLDVMTAKRAGLLHDIGKAIDFEVEGTHISLGSELARKYKFDEATINAIESHHGDVEPTGYISFLVAAADAISAARPGARRENIETYIKRIEKLEEIANSTAGVEKSFAIQAGREIRVMVLPDQISDEELPLKAREIAKQIESEVNFPGQIKISMIRESRFVDYAK
;
A
#
# COMPACT_ATOMS: atom_id res chain seq x y z
N MET A 1 39.62 -104.36 80.54
CA MET A 1 39.96 -103.00 80.06
C MET A 1 40.41 -103.07 78.60
N GLU A 2 39.61 -103.66 77.70
CA GLU A 2 40.01 -103.86 76.28
C GLU A 2 38.88 -103.74 75.24
N VAL A 3 37.64 -103.37 75.61
CA VAL A 3 36.50 -103.37 74.65
C VAL A 3 36.04 -101.97 74.21
N ILE A 4 36.53 -100.88 74.82
CA ILE A 4 36.08 -99.49 74.51
C ILE A 4 36.95 -98.81 73.43
N GLY A 5 38.16 -99.30 73.16
CA GLY A 5 39.08 -98.67 72.19
C GLY A 5 38.73 -98.90 70.71
N ILE A 6 37.99 -99.97 70.40
CA ILE A 6 37.70 -100.38 69.02
C ILE A 6 36.54 -99.55 68.42
N GLU A 7 35.50 -99.23 69.20
CA GLU A 7 34.37 -98.44 68.69
C GLU A 7 34.76 -96.97 68.38
N PHE A 8 35.61 -96.36 69.20
CA PHE A 8 36.11 -95.00 68.95
C PHE A 8 36.98 -94.90 67.69
N LEU A 9 37.73 -95.96 67.36
CA LEU A 9 38.56 -96.01 66.15
C LEU A 9 37.69 -96.01 64.88
N TYR A 10 36.59 -96.77 64.86
CA TYR A 10 35.68 -96.80 63.71
C TYR A 10 34.94 -95.46 63.50
N ILE A 11 34.58 -94.76 64.58
CA ILE A 11 33.96 -93.42 64.50
C ILE A 11 34.96 -92.38 63.97
N ALA A 12 36.22 -92.43 64.43
CA ALA A 12 37.27 -91.53 63.95
C ALA A 12 37.58 -91.76 62.46
N ILE A 13 37.67 -93.01 62.02
CA ILE A 13 37.84 -93.36 60.60
C ILE A 13 36.63 -92.90 59.78
N GLY A 14 35.40 -93.10 60.28
CA GLY A 14 34.18 -92.63 59.62
C GLY A 14 34.14 -91.12 59.43
N LEU A 15 34.56 -90.34 60.44
CA LEU A 15 34.63 -88.88 60.36
C LEU A 15 35.71 -88.40 59.39
N ILE A 16 36.89 -89.06 59.37
CA ILE A 16 37.97 -88.72 58.42
C ILE A 16 37.55 -89.02 56.99
N VAL A 17 36.91 -90.17 56.74
CA VAL A 17 36.40 -90.54 55.42
C VAL A 17 35.27 -89.60 55.00
N GLY A 18 34.35 -89.25 55.91
CA GLY A 18 33.29 -88.28 55.65
C GLY A 18 33.84 -86.88 55.31
N ALA A 19 34.83 -86.41 56.07
CA ALA A 19 35.52 -85.15 55.78
C ALA A 19 36.23 -85.18 54.42
N ALA A 20 36.96 -86.25 54.11
CA ALA A 20 37.63 -86.42 52.83
C ALA A 20 36.66 -86.43 51.64
N ILE A 21 35.52 -87.13 51.77
CA ILE A 21 34.47 -87.15 50.75
C ILE A 21 33.83 -85.78 50.59
N SER A 22 33.56 -85.07 51.69
CA SER A 22 32.95 -83.73 51.65
C SER A 22 33.87 -82.71 50.97
N VAL A 23 35.18 -82.74 51.26
CA VAL A 23 36.20 -81.90 50.61
C VAL A 23 36.34 -82.27 49.14
N TRP A 24 36.35 -83.56 48.80
CA TRP A 24 36.41 -84.01 47.41
C TRP A 24 35.19 -83.53 46.62
N LEU A 25 33.97 -83.66 47.17
CA LEU A 25 32.74 -83.20 46.52
C LEU A 25 32.70 -81.67 46.38
N THR A 26 33.08 -80.90 47.40
CA THR A 26 33.12 -79.43 47.32
C THR A 26 34.17 -78.94 46.33
N VAL A 27 35.39 -79.48 46.36
CA VAL A 27 36.44 -79.11 45.40
C VAL A 27 36.02 -79.46 43.97
N ASN A 28 35.38 -80.62 43.75
CA ASN A 28 34.95 -81.04 42.41
C ASN A 28 33.74 -80.24 41.91
N TYR A 29 32.80 -79.86 42.80
CA TYR A 29 31.68 -78.97 42.48
C TYR A 29 32.16 -77.57 42.10
N TYR A 30 33.06 -76.97 42.89
CA TYR A 30 33.62 -75.64 42.59
C TYR A 30 34.53 -75.66 41.36
N ARG A 31 35.36 -76.69 41.13
CA ARG A 31 36.16 -76.82 39.91
C ARG A 31 35.30 -76.95 38.65
N LYS A 32 34.22 -77.75 38.70
CA LYS A 32 33.30 -77.90 37.56
C LYS A 32 32.43 -76.66 37.34
N GLY A 33 32.04 -75.96 38.41
CA GLY A 33 31.27 -74.71 38.34
C GLY A 33 32.10 -73.55 37.76
N LEU A 34 33.28 -73.28 38.35
CA LEU A 34 34.19 -72.21 37.90
C LEU A 34 34.74 -72.47 36.50
N SER A 35 34.97 -73.73 36.12
CA SER A 35 35.40 -74.06 34.75
C SER A 35 34.31 -73.78 33.71
N LYS A 36 33.03 -74.08 34.00
CA LYS A 36 31.94 -73.80 33.06
C LYS A 36 31.67 -72.30 32.91
N GLU A 37 31.72 -71.56 34.01
CA GLU A 37 31.44 -70.13 34.01
C GLU A 37 32.60 -69.31 33.40
N SER A 38 33.85 -69.69 33.65
CA SER A 38 35.01 -69.09 32.97
C SER A 38 35.05 -69.38 31.47
N ILE A 39 34.67 -70.59 31.03
CA ILE A 39 34.55 -70.92 29.60
C ILE A 39 33.43 -70.09 28.95
N ARG A 40 32.27 -69.95 29.61
CA ARG A 40 31.15 -69.15 29.10
C ARG A 40 31.50 -67.66 29.01
N LEU A 41 32.21 -67.11 29.99
CA LEU A 41 32.71 -65.73 29.95
C LEU A 41 33.75 -65.53 28.84
N ALA A 42 34.63 -66.50 28.61
CA ALA A 42 35.60 -66.45 27.52
C ALA A 42 34.92 -66.52 26.14
N GLU A 43 33.91 -67.38 25.97
CA GLU A 43 33.09 -67.46 24.76
C GLU A 43 32.29 -66.18 24.52
N GLN A 44 31.66 -65.63 25.57
CA GLN A 44 30.90 -64.39 25.48
C GLN A 44 31.80 -63.19 25.16
N LYS A 45 33.00 -63.13 25.75
CA LYS A 45 34.02 -62.12 25.41
C LYS A 45 34.45 -62.25 23.96
N LYS A 46 34.73 -63.46 23.47
CA LYS A 46 35.10 -63.72 22.07
C LYS A 46 33.97 -63.36 21.10
N GLN A 47 32.71 -63.63 21.46
CA GLN A 47 31.55 -63.21 20.65
C GLN A 47 31.38 -61.69 20.64
N THR A 48 31.59 -61.02 21.78
CA THR A 48 31.51 -59.57 21.89
C THR A 48 32.63 -58.89 21.11
N GLU A 49 33.85 -59.43 21.17
CA GLU A 49 35.00 -58.98 20.37
C GLU A 49 34.73 -59.16 18.87
N ALA A 50 34.21 -60.32 18.44
CA ALA A 50 33.84 -60.55 17.05
C ALA A 50 32.69 -59.64 16.57
N GLN A 51 31.72 -59.33 17.44
CA GLN A 51 30.65 -58.37 17.14
C GLN A 51 31.18 -56.94 17.05
N ALA A 52 32.08 -56.55 17.95
CA ALA A 52 32.72 -55.23 17.92
C ALA A 52 33.58 -55.05 16.66
N GLU A 53 34.36 -56.07 16.28
CA GLU A 53 35.13 -56.06 15.03
C GLU A 53 34.23 -55.94 13.79
N ARG A 54 33.11 -56.68 13.76
CA ARG A 54 32.12 -56.56 12.68
C ARG A 54 31.49 -55.18 12.64
N LEU A 55 31.04 -54.66 13.78
CA LEU A 55 30.43 -53.32 13.86
C LEU A 55 31.41 -52.23 13.40
N ILE A 56 32.67 -52.31 13.81
CA ILE A 56 33.72 -51.37 13.36
C ILE A 56 33.99 -51.54 11.86
N GLY A 57 34.01 -52.78 11.36
CA GLY A 57 34.15 -53.09 9.94
C GLY A 57 33.01 -52.51 9.09
N ASP A 58 31.77 -52.71 9.52
CA ASP A 58 30.57 -52.22 8.87
C ASP A 58 30.52 -50.68 8.92
N ALA A 59 30.80 -50.07 10.07
CA ALA A 59 30.87 -48.61 10.20
C ALA A 59 31.97 -47.98 9.33
N ARG A 60 33.13 -48.64 9.18
CA ARG A 60 34.18 -48.20 8.24
C ARG A 60 33.73 -48.31 6.79
N LYS A 61 33.06 -49.40 6.43
CA LYS A 61 32.57 -49.62 5.07
C LYS A 61 31.47 -48.62 4.70
N GLU A 62 30.50 -48.41 5.59
CA GLU A 62 29.45 -47.41 5.41
C GLU A 62 30.02 -45.98 5.37
N GLY A 63 31.04 -45.69 6.19
CA GLY A 63 31.75 -44.41 6.16
C GLY A 63 32.49 -44.17 4.83
N GLU A 64 33.16 -45.18 4.29
CA GLU A 64 33.80 -45.12 2.96
C GLU A 64 32.78 -44.98 1.83
N GLU A 65 31.63 -45.66 1.92
CA GLU A 65 30.54 -45.54 0.95
C GLU A 65 29.93 -44.13 0.96
N LYS A 66 29.56 -43.59 2.14
CA LYS A 66 29.06 -42.21 2.27
C LYS A 66 30.08 -41.18 1.81
N LYS A 67 31.36 -41.38 2.11
CA LYS A 67 32.43 -40.49 1.63
C LYS A 67 32.51 -40.49 0.10
N ARG A 68 32.36 -41.65 -0.55
CA ARG A 68 32.32 -41.74 -2.02
C ARG A 68 31.09 -41.07 -2.60
N GLU A 69 29.93 -41.27 -1.97
CA GLU A 69 28.67 -40.62 -2.36
C GLU A 69 28.79 -39.10 -2.30
N PHE A 70 29.22 -38.53 -1.16
CA PHE A 70 29.43 -37.09 -1.03
C PHE A 70 30.47 -36.54 -2.01
N LEU A 71 31.55 -37.29 -2.29
CA LEU A 71 32.53 -36.89 -3.30
C LEU A 71 31.98 -36.89 -4.72
N LEU A 72 31.05 -37.81 -5.04
CA LEU A 72 30.38 -37.85 -6.33
C LEU A 72 29.37 -36.72 -6.46
N GLU A 73 28.56 -36.47 -5.44
CA GLU A 73 27.63 -35.33 -5.39
C GLU A 73 28.36 -34.00 -5.52
N ALA A 74 29.42 -33.78 -4.74
CA ALA A 74 30.23 -32.57 -4.83
C ALA A 74 30.87 -32.40 -6.23
N ARG A 75 31.33 -33.49 -6.85
CA ARG A 75 31.83 -33.43 -8.25
C ARG A 75 30.73 -33.08 -9.24
N GLN A 76 29.54 -33.64 -9.07
CA GLN A 76 28.40 -33.36 -9.94
C GLN A 76 27.95 -31.91 -9.81
N GLU A 77 27.90 -31.38 -8.58
CA GLU A 77 27.55 -30.00 -8.31
C GLU A 77 28.58 -29.03 -8.91
N VAL A 78 29.88 -29.32 -8.76
CA VAL A 78 30.95 -28.53 -9.40
C VAL A 78 30.82 -28.53 -10.93
N LEU A 79 30.46 -29.67 -11.53
CA LEU A 79 30.23 -29.75 -12.98
C LEU A 79 28.99 -28.94 -13.41
N ASN A 80 27.91 -29.00 -12.65
CA ASN A 80 26.69 -28.25 -12.91
C ASN A 80 26.95 -26.74 -12.82
N VAL A 81 27.56 -26.27 -11.73
CA VAL A 81 27.94 -24.86 -11.53
C VAL A 81 28.87 -24.39 -12.64
N ARG A 82 29.86 -25.19 -13.02
CA ARG A 82 30.75 -24.85 -14.14
C ARG A 82 29.97 -24.72 -15.47
N SER A 83 29.03 -25.61 -15.74
CA SER A 83 28.20 -25.54 -16.96
C SER A 83 27.30 -24.31 -16.97
N GLU A 84 26.73 -23.93 -15.82
CA GLU A 84 25.93 -22.71 -15.68
C GLU A 84 26.77 -21.46 -15.93
N ILE A 85 27.96 -21.36 -15.31
CA ILE A 85 28.90 -20.26 -15.54
C ILE A 85 29.28 -20.18 -17.02
N GLU A 86 29.58 -21.30 -17.67
CA GLU A 86 29.92 -21.31 -19.11
C GLU A 86 28.75 -20.84 -19.99
N ARG A 87 27.51 -21.17 -19.63
CA ARG A 87 26.30 -20.67 -20.32
C ARG A 87 26.10 -19.17 -20.10
N GLU A 88 26.25 -18.70 -18.87
CA GLU A 88 26.11 -17.28 -18.52
C GLU A 88 27.17 -16.43 -19.22
N VAL A 89 28.44 -16.85 -19.18
CA VAL A 89 29.54 -16.18 -19.89
C VAL A 89 29.27 -16.13 -21.40
N LYS A 90 28.75 -17.21 -21.99
CA LYS A 90 28.39 -17.24 -23.41
C LYS A 90 27.23 -16.28 -23.73
N ALA A 91 26.20 -16.25 -22.89
CA ALA A 91 25.07 -15.34 -23.04
C ALA A 91 25.52 -13.87 -22.93
N ARG A 92 26.33 -13.55 -21.91
CA ARG A 92 26.87 -12.21 -21.71
C ARG A 92 27.76 -11.75 -22.85
N ARG A 93 28.57 -12.67 -23.43
CA ARG A 93 29.39 -12.37 -24.60
C ARG A 93 28.55 -12.10 -25.85
N GLN A 94 27.43 -12.79 -26.04
CA GLN A 94 26.50 -12.52 -27.14
C GLN A 94 25.79 -11.18 -26.97
N GLU A 95 25.37 -10.84 -25.75
CA GLU A 95 24.79 -9.53 -25.42
C GLU A 95 25.76 -8.39 -25.70
N LEU A 96 27.00 -8.48 -25.21
CA LEU A 96 28.05 -7.50 -25.47
C LEU A 96 28.35 -7.33 -26.96
N GLN A 97 28.28 -8.41 -27.76
CA GLN A 97 28.45 -8.33 -29.20
C GLN A 97 27.29 -7.59 -29.88
N ARG A 98 26.05 -7.79 -29.42
CA ARG A 98 24.88 -7.06 -29.93
C ARG A 98 24.98 -5.58 -29.61
N ASP A 99 25.39 -5.24 -28.39
CA ASP A 99 25.58 -3.85 -27.97
C ASP A 99 26.69 -3.16 -28.77
N ARG A 100 27.81 -3.85 -29.02
CA ARG A 100 28.88 -3.34 -29.90
C ARG A 100 28.38 -3.04 -31.30
N ASN A 101 27.67 -3.98 -31.92
CA ASN A 101 27.14 -3.77 -33.26
C ASN A 101 26.14 -2.59 -33.30
N ARG A 102 25.33 -2.42 -32.25
CA ARG A 102 24.38 -1.30 -32.13
C ARG A 102 25.10 0.04 -31.94
N LEU A 103 26.19 0.06 -31.17
CA LEU A 103 27.03 1.25 -31.00
C LEU A 103 27.70 1.65 -32.31
N GLU A 104 28.26 0.69 -33.04
CA GLU A 104 28.90 0.93 -34.34
C GLU A 104 27.90 1.46 -35.40
N GLN A 105 26.67 0.95 -35.39
CA GLN A 105 25.58 1.50 -36.22
C GLN A 105 25.20 2.94 -35.85
N LYS A 106 25.24 3.28 -34.55
CA LYS A 106 24.99 4.66 -34.10
C LYS A 106 26.13 5.59 -34.49
N GLU A 107 27.37 5.15 -34.34
CA GLU A 107 28.58 5.91 -34.71
C GLU A 107 28.58 6.23 -36.20
N THR A 108 28.38 5.23 -37.05
CA THR A 108 28.24 5.43 -38.51
C THR A 108 27.06 6.31 -38.90
N SER A 109 25.96 6.27 -38.15
CA SER A 109 24.83 7.20 -38.37
C SER A 109 25.16 8.63 -37.93
N LEU A 110 25.96 8.82 -36.88
CA LEU A 110 26.39 10.13 -36.40
C LEU A 110 27.37 10.76 -37.38
N ASP A 111 28.35 10.00 -37.89
CA ASP A 111 29.28 10.47 -38.92
C ASP A 111 28.54 10.95 -40.18
N LYS A 112 27.53 10.20 -40.63
CA LYS A 112 26.70 10.62 -41.76
C LYS A 112 25.97 11.94 -41.49
N LYS A 113 25.48 12.15 -40.27
CA LYS A 113 24.83 13.40 -39.89
C LYS A 113 25.81 14.56 -39.80
N LEU A 114 27.01 14.33 -39.27
CA LEU A 114 28.08 15.33 -39.23
C LEU A 114 28.46 15.79 -40.63
N ASN A 115 28.70 14.85 -41.56
CA ASN A 115 29.00 15.19 -42.95
C ASN A 115 27.85 15.99 -43.61
N GLN A 116 26.59 15.63 -43.33
CA GLN A 116 25.43 16.40 -43.83
C GLN A 116 25.34 17.81 -43.25
N ILE A 117 25.76 18.00 -41.99
CA ILE A 117 25.81 19.32 -41.36
C ILE A 117 26.91 20.16 -42.00
N GLU A 118 28.11 19.60 -42.16
CA GLU A 118 29.23 20.28 -42.84
C GLU A 118 28.87 20.70 -44.27
N GLU A 119 28.22 19.83 -45.05
CA GLU A 119 27.74 20.19 -46.40
C GLU A 119 26.71 21.33 -46.37
N LYS A 120 25.81 21.33 -45.39
CA LYS A 120 24.82 22.40 -45.22
C LYS A 120 25.47 23.71 -44.81
N GLU A 121 26.47 23.66 -43.94
CA GLU A 121 27.22 24.83 -43.48
C GLU A 121 27.98 25.46 -44.64
N GLN A 122 28.69 24.66 -45.44
CA GLN A 122 29.35 25.14 -46.65
C GLN A 122 28.38 25.76 -47.65
N ARG A 123 27.20 25.15 -47.86
CA ARG A 123 26.15 25.73 -48.72
C ARG A 123 25.58 27.03 -48.16
N ALA A 124 25.39 27.12 -46.85
CA ALA A 124 24.90 28.33 -46.20
C ALA A 124 25.92 29.46 -46.32
N GLU A 125 27.20 29.16 -46.13
CA GLU A 125 28.28 30.12 -46.26
C GLU A 125 28.46 30.59 -47.72
N GLN A 126 28.32 29.68 -48.69
CA GLN A 126 28.30 30.05 -50.11
C GLN A 126 27.11 30.96 -50.44
N LYS A 127 25.90 30.63 -49.95
CA LYS A 127 24.73 31.50 -50.10
C LYS A 127 24.90 32.85 -49.43
N ALA A 128 25.54 32.91 -48.27
CA ALA A 128 25.83 34.16 -47.59
C ALA A 128 26.74 35.06 -48.43
N ARG A 129 27.80 34.50 -49.03
CA ARG A 129 28.68 35.20 -49.97
C ARG A 129 27.93 35.66 -51.24
N GLU A 130 27.07 34.82 -51.79
CA GLU A 130 26.23 35.18 -52.95
C GLU A 130 25.25 36.31 -52.61
N LEU A 131 24.64 36.26 -51.43
CA LEU A 131 23.75 37.31 -50.93
C LEU A 131 24.49 38.62 -50.73
N GLU A 132 25.70 38.60 -50.16
CA GLU A 132 26.52 39.80 -49.95
C GLU A 132 26.89 40.46 -51.29
N MET A 133 27.27 39.67 -52.30
CA MET A 133 27.50 40.19 -53.66
C MET A 133 26.23 40.75 -54.29
N THR A 134 25.09 40.08 -54.07
CA THR A 134 23.79 40.53 -54.59
C THR A 134 23.36 41.82 -53.91
N GLU A 135 23.55 41.95 -52.60
CA GLU A 135 23.28 43.15 -51.80
C GLU A 135 24.13 44.33 -52.27
N GLN A 136 25.43 44.13 -52.51
CA GLN A 136 26.29 45.16 -53.09
C GLN A 136 25.81 45.60 -54.49
N SER A 137 25.37 44.66 -55.33
CA SER A 137 24.81 44.97 -56.65
C SER A 137 23.47 45.69 -56.57
N LEU A 138 22.64 45.33 -55.58
CA LEU A 138 21.35 45.95 -55.30
C LEU A 138 21.53 47.38 -54.80
N LEU A 139 22.48 47.62 -53.90
CA LEU A 139 22.82 48.97 -53.42
C LEU A 139 23.30 49.87 -54.57
N ALA A 140 24.10 49.34 -55.49
CA ALA A 140 24.52 50.07 -56.68
C ALA A 140 23.34 50.39 -57.62
N LEU A 141 22.46 49.41 -57.84
CA LEU A 141 21.25 49.57 -58.66
C LEU A 141 20.23 50.51 -57.98
N GLU A 142 20.16 50.50 -56.66
CA GLU A 142 19.29 51.36 -55.85
C GLU A 142 19.78 52.81 -55.92
N GLN A 143 21.09 53.07 -55.85
CA GLN A 143 21.65 54.39 -56.11
C GLN A 143 21.33 54.89 -57.54
N GLU A 144 21.43 54.02 -58.54
CA GLU A 144 21.08 54.35 -59.94
C GLU A 144 19.59 54.64 -60.10
N LYS A 145 18.73 53.84 -59.44
CA LYS A 145 17.28 54.05 -59.40
C LYS A 145 16.91 55.32 -58.67
N ILE A 146 17.52 55.63 -57.52
CA ILE A 146 17.28 56.86 -56.77
C ILE A 146 17.62 58.07 -57.62
N GLN A 147 18.78 58.10 -58.28
CA GLN A 147 19.14 59.19 -59.21
C GLN A 147 18.16 59.30 -60.40
N THR A 148 17.64 58.18 -60.87
CA THR A 148 16.69 58.15 -61.99
C THR A 148 15.27 58.55 -61.56
N LEU A 149 14.85 58.17 -60.35
CA LEU A 149 13.56 58.51 -59.75
C LEU A 149 13.53 59.97 -59.27
N GLU A 150 14.61 60.47 -58.67
CA GLU A 150 14.81 61.90 -58.35
C GLU A 150 14.68 62.79 -59.59
N ARG A 151 15.06 62.27 -60.76
CA ARG A 151 14.93 62.96 -62.05
C ARG A 151 13.54 62.87 -62.68
N VAL A 152 12.71 61.87 -62.32
CA VAL A 152 11.48 61.52 -63.06
C VAL A 152 10.19 61.74 -62.26
N SER A 153 10.17 61.60 -60.92
CA SER A 153 8.89 61.48 -60.20
C SER A 153 8.47 62.66 -59.32
N GLY A 154 9.37 63.57 -58.92
CA GLY A 154 8.98 64.73 -58.09
C GLY A 154 8.29 64.40 -56.76
N LEU A 155 8.34 63.15 -56.31
CA LEU A 155 7.78 62.64 -55.06
C LEU A 155 8.93 62.30 -54.10
N SER A 156 8.73 62.56 -52.81
CA SER A 156 9.72 62.20 -51.79
C SER A 156 9.76 60.68 -51.58
N VAL A 157 10.93 60.13 -51.26
CA VAL A 157 11.12 58.68 -50.99
C VAL A 157 10.17 58.17 -49.92
N HIS A 158 9.87 59.00 -48.92
CA HIS A 158 8.95 58.69 -47.82
C HIS A 158 7.50 58.50 -48.31
N ASP A 159 7.04 59.31 -49.25
CA ASP A 159 5.65 59.25 -49.75
C ASP A 159 5.43 58.04 -50.66
N ALA A 160 6.44 57.68 -51.47
CA ALA A 160 6.39 56.46 -52.28
C ALA A 160 6.39 55.19 -51.42
N GLN A 161 7.15 55.19 -50.32
CA GLN A 161 7.23 54.05 -49.40
C GLN A 161 5.93 53.86 -48.62
N GLN A 162 5.31 54.96 -48.16
CA GLN A 162 3.98 54.98 -47.54
C GLN A 162 2.90 54.44 -48.47
N GLN A 163 2.89 54.87 -49.73
CA GLN A 163 1.87 54.46 -50.70
C GLN A 163 1.96 52.96 -51.04
N VAL A 164 3.17 52.43 -51.22
CA VAL A 164 3.38 50.99 -51.44
C VAL A 164 2.99 50.15 -50.23
N LEU A 165 3.32 50.61 -49.03
CA LEU A 165 2.93 49.93 -47.79
C LEU A 165 1.42 49.91 -47.58
N GLU A 166 0.72 50.99 -47.94
CA GLU A 166 -0.73 51.08 -47.77
C GLU A 166 -1.48 50.25 -48.82
N GLU A 167 -1.03 50.24 -50.08
CA GLU A 167 -1.59 49.36 -51.12
C GLU A 167 -1.35 47.88 -50.79
N ALA A 168 -0.17 47.51 -50.29
CA ALA A 168 0.11 46.16 -49.82
C ALA A 168 -0.75 45.79 -48.61
N ARG A 169 -0.95 46.71 -47.66
CA ARG A 169 -1.78 46.47 -46.47
C ARG A 169 -3.24 46.22 -46.85
N VAL A 170 -3.79 46.94 -47.84
CA VAL A 170 -5.15 46.72 -48.36
C VAL A 170 -5.24 45.42 -49.18
N ALA A 171 -4.26 45.13 -50.03
CA ALA A 171 -4.25 43.95 -50.88
C ALA A 171 -4.11 42.63 -50.10
N TYR A 172 -3.29 42.62 -49.05
CA TYR A 172 -2.99 41.42 -48.25
C TYR A 172 -3.77 41.36 -46.93
N HIS A 173 -4.69 42.30 -46.64
CA HIS A 173 -5.45 42.29 -45.38
C HIS A 173 -6.19 40.98 -45.15
N HIS A 174 -6.81 40.43 -46.20
CA HIS A 174 -7.50 39.13 -46.13
C HIS A 174 -6.52 37.98 -45.89
N ASP A 175 -5.41 37.95 -46.63
CA ASP A 175 -4.40 36.89 -46.53
C ASP A 175 -3.69 36.90 -45.16
N LEU A 176 -3.40 38.09 -44.60
CA LEU A 176 -2.87 38.25 -43.26
C LEU A 176 -3.85 37.80 -42.19
N ALA A 177 -5.15 38.06 -42.36
CA ALA A 177 -6.19 37.59 -41.43
C ALA A 177 -6.34 36.06 -41.47
N VAL A 178 -6.24 35.44 -42.66
CA VAL A 178 -6.24 33.99 -42.83
C VAL A 178 -4.98 33.37 -42.23
N MET A 179 -3.80 33.93 -42.51
CA MET A 179 -2.53 33.48 -41.95
C MET A 179 -2.51 33.60 -40.43
N TYR A 180 -3.04 34.69 -39.87
CA TYR A 180 -3.17 34.87 -38.43
C TYR A 180 -4.05 33.79 -37.80
N ARG A 181 -5.22 33.48 -38.39
CA ARG A 181 -6.09 32.39 -37.90
C ARG A 181 -5.41 31.03 -37.99
N GLN A 182 -4.72 30.74 -39.08
CA GLN A 182 -3.96 29.49 -39.23
C GLN A 182 -2.85 29.38 -38.18
N MET A 183 -2.11 30.47 -37.95
CA MET A 183 -1.09 30.52 -36.90
C MET A 183 -1.69 30.35 -35.50
N GLU A 184 -2.85 30.96 -35.22
CA GLU A 184 -3.55 30.81 -33.95
C GLU A 184 -4.02 29.36 -33.73
N GLU A 185 -4.58 28.73 -34.76
CA GLU A 185 -5.06 27.35 -34.72
C GLU A 185 -3.91 26.35 -34.59
N GLU A 186 -2.82 26.52 -35.34
CA GLU A 186 -1.59 25.73 -35.18
C GLU A 186 -0.98 25.91 -33.79
N THR A 187 -0.98 27.13 -33.25
CA THR A 187 -0.46 27.40 -31.91
C THR A 187 -1.31 26.71 -30.84
N LYS A 188 -2.65 26.73 -30.99
CA LYS A 188 -3.57 26.01 -30.09
C LYS A 188 -3.37 24.50 -30.17
N ALA A 189 -3.26 23.94 -31.38
CA ALA A 189 -3.00 22.51 -31.57
C ALA A 189 -1.67 22.08 -30.94
N ARG A 190 -0.59 22.83 -31.19
CA ARG A 190 0.73 22.56 -30.58
C ARG A 190 0.70 22.68 -29.05
N ALA A 191 -0.04 23.65 -28.50
CA ALA A 191 -0.19 23.81 -27.06
C ALA A 191 -0.95 22.63 -26.43
N GLU A 192 -1.99 22.12 -27.11
CA GLU A 192 -2.74 20.94 -26.66
C GLU A 192 -1.86 19.69 -26.67
N ASP A 193 -1.10 19.46 -27.75
CA ASP A 193 -0.16 18.34 -27.84
C ASP A 193 0.93 18.43 -26.76
N ARG A 194 1.50 19.63 -26.55
CA ARG A 194 2.50 19.84 -25.50
C ARG A 194 1.94 19.60 -24.10
N SER A 195 0.69 19.99 -23.84
CA SER A 195 0.02 19.74 -22.55
C SER A 195 -0.17 18.24 -22.29
N LYS A 196 -0.59 17.50 -23.33
CA LYS A 196 -0.69 16.03 -23.27
C LYS A 196 0.67 15.38 -22.99
N GLU A 197 1.74 15.84 -23.64
CA GLU A 197 3.10 15.35 -23.39
C GLU A 197 3.52 15.52 -21.92
N ILE A 198 3.27 16.69 -21.32
CA ILE A 198 3.62 16.97 -19.91
C ILE A 198 2.87 16.02 -18.97
N VAL A 199 1.56 15.86 -19.16
CA VAL A 199 0.74 14.97 -18.33
C VAL A 199 1.17 13.50 -18.49
N VAL A 200 1.37 13.04 -19.73
CA VAL A 200 1.81 11.67 -20.02
C VAL A 200 3.20 11.41 -19.44
N SER A 201 4.13 12.37 -19.58
CA SER A 201 5.46 12.31 -19.00
C SER A 201 5.40 12.21 -17.48
N ALA A 202 4.56 13.02 -16.81
CA ALA A 202 4.37 12.98 -15.37
C ALA A 202 3.81 11.63 -14.90
N ILE A 203 2.79 11.11 -15.56
CA ILE A 203 2.21 9.80 -15.25
C ILE A 203 3.23 8.68 -15.47
N GLN A 204 3.97 8.70 -16.58
CA GLN A 204 4.93 7.66 -16.93
C GLN A 204 6.12 7.63 -15.96
N ARG A 205 6.54 8.80 -15.45
CA ARG A 205 7.58 8.91 -14.42
C ARG A 205 7.10 8.46 -13.04
N TYR A 206 5.80 8.54 -12.76
CA TYR A 206 5.20 8.06 -11.52
C TYR A 206 4.63 6.63 -11.68
N ALA A 207 5.49 5.63 -11.49
CA ALA A 207 5.11 4.22 -11.42
C ALA A 207 5.13 3.75 -9.95
N SER A 208 3.99 3.78 -9.28
CA SER A 208 3.81 3.24 -7.93
C SER A 208 2.73 2.16 -7.93
N ASP A 209 2.98 1.07 -7.21
CA ASP A 209 2.02 -0.01 -6.98
C ASP A 209 0.99 0.44 -5.95
N TYR A 210 -0.28 0.48 -6.33
CA TYR A 210 -1.38 0.86 -5.45
C TYR A 210 -2.17 -0.37 -4.97
N VAL A 211 -2.44 -0.41 -3.66
CA VAL A 211 -3.29 -1.43 -3.02
C VAL A 211 -4.54 -0.74 -2.48
N SER A 212 -5.71 -1.18 -2.93
CA SER A 212 -6.99 -0.71 -2.40
C SER A 212 -7.25 -1.31 -1.02
N ASP A 213 -7.41 -0.46 -0.01
CA ASP A 213 -7.73 -0.91 1.35
C ASP A 213 -9.23 -1.18 1.52
N ALA A 214 -9.55 -2.18 2.34
CA ALA A 214 -10.93 -2.52 2.68
C ALA A 214 -11.49 -1.56 3.72
N THR A 215 -12.75 -1.13 3.54
CA THR A 215 -13.45 -0.20 4.45
C THR A 215 -13.88 -0.83 5.77
N VAL A 216 -13.80 -2.16 5.89
CA VAL A 216 -14.16 -2.93 7.09
C VAL A 216 -12.93 -3.66 7.59
N THR A 217 -12.61 -3.48 8.87
CA THR A 217 -11.53 -4.17 9.54
C THR A 217 -12.08 -5.41 10.23
N VAL A 218 -11.76 -6.58 9.68
CA VAL A 218 -12.11 -7.87 10.29
C VAL A 218 -10.88 -8.39 11.02
N VAL A 219 -11.04 -8.70 12.31
CA VAL A 219 -9.99 -9.33 13.10
C VAL A 219 -10.27 -10.83 13.17
N ALA A 220 -9.37 -11.62 12.58
CA ALA A 220 -9.41 -13.07 12.69
C ALA A 220 -8.94 -13.51 14.09
N LEU A 221 -9.69 -14.39 14.72
CA LEU A 221 -9.39 -15.00 16.00
C LEU A 221 -8.94 -16.45 15.79
N PRO A 222 -8.03 -16.97 16.63
CA PRO A 222 -7.47 -18.31 16.43
C PRO A 222 -8.43 -19.45 16.80
N ASN A 223 -9.51 -19.17 17.54
CA ASN A 223 -10.56 -20.12 17.89
C ASN A 223 -11.76 -19.41 18.56
N GLU A 224 -12.88 -20.12 18.68
CA GLU A 224 -14.10 -19.67 19.38
C GLU A 224 -13.89 -19.41 20.88
N GLU A 225 -12.94 -20.09 21.52
CA GLU A 225 -12.63 -19.85 22.94
C GLU A 225 -12.11 -18.41 23.16
N MET A 226 -11.26 -17.93 22.24
CA MET A 226 -10.75 -16.56 22.27
C MET A 226 -11.86 -15.54 22.00
N LYS A 227 -12.82 -15.85 21.11
CA LYS A 227 -14.03 -15.04 20.91
C LYS A 227 -14.81 -14.92 22.23
N GLY A 228 -15.02 -16.03 22.94
CA GLY A 228 -15.66 -16.05 24.26
C GLY A 228 -14.90 -15.23 25.32
N ARG A 229 -13.57 -15.26 25.32
CA ARG A 229 -12.74 -14.46 26.24
C ARG A 229 -12.77 -12.95 25.93
N ILE A 230 -12.86 -12.57 24.65
CA ILE A 230 -13.01 -11.17 24.22
C ILE A 230 -14.36 -10.61 24.65
N ILE A 231 -15.44 -11.40 24.55
CA ILE A 231 -16.76 -11.02 25.10
C ILE A 231 -16.65 -10.89 26.63
N GLY A 232 -16.07 -11.90 27.27
CA GLY A 232 -15.99 -12.00 28.73
C GLY A 232 -17.35 -12.32 29.37
N ARG A 233 -17.34 -12.59 30.69
CA ARG A 233 -18.58 -12.86 31.43
C ARG A 233 -19.49 -11.64 31.37
N GLU A 234 -20.74 -11.83 30.93
CA GLU A 234 -21.76 -10.78 30.79
C GLU A 234 -21.36 -9.63 29.84
N GLY A 235 -20.43 -9.86 28.91
CA GLY A 235 -19.95 -8.81 28.01
C GLY A 235 -19.04 -7.78 28.67
N ARG A 236 -18.48 -8.08 29.86
CA ARG A 236 -17.63 -7.15 30.60
C ARG A 236 -16.38 -6.73 29.81
N ASN A 237 -15.74 -7.66 29.12
CA ASN A 237 -14.49 -7.39 28.42
C ASN A 237 -14.74 -6.59 27.14
N ILE A 238 -15.75 -6.97 26.35
CA ILE A 238 -16.15 -6.22 25.15
C ILE A 238 -16.51 -4.77 25.51
N ARG A 239 -17.36 -4.54 26.52
CA ARG A 239 -17.70 -3.18 26.98
C ARG A 239 -16.48 -2.37 27.43
N THR A 240 -15.49 -3.03 28.05
CA THR A 240 -14.24 -2.37 28.46
C THR A 240 -13.43 -1.93 27.24
N ILE A 241 -13.31 -2.78 26.21
CA ILE A 241 -12.64 -2.43 24.95
C ILE A 241 -13.39 -1.29 24.25
N GLU A 242 -14.71 -1.38 24.15
CA GLU A 242 -15.55 -0.37 23.50
C GLU A 242 -15.43 0.98 24.22
N THR A 243 -15.49 0.99 25.56
CA THR A 243 -15.39 2.22 26.36
C THR A 243 -14.00 2.85 26.25
N LEU A 244 -12.93 2.05 26.24
CA LEU A 244 -11.56 2.56 26.20
C LEU A 244 -11.11 2.99 24.80
N THR A 245 -11.59 2.33 23.75
CA THR A 245 -11.19 2.63 22.37
C THR A 245 -12.20 3.52 21.63
N GLY A 246 -13.45 3.59 22.10
CA GLY A 246 -14.54 4.29 21.42
C GLY A 246 -14.96 3.63 20.10
N VAL A 247 -14.80 2.31 19.99
CA VAL A 247 -15.15 1.49 18.81
C VAL A 247 -16.21 0.48 19.21
N ASP A 248 -17.20 0.24 18.34
CA ASP A 248 -18.20 -0.80 18.54
C ASP A 248 -17.68 -2.14 18.01
N LEU A 249 -17.73 -3.18 18.84
CA LEU A 249 -17.31 -4.53 18.46
C LEU A 249 -18.54 -5.34 18.07
N ILE A 250 -18.73 -5.58 16.77
CA ILE A 250 -19.85 -6.37 16.28
C ILE A 250 -19.45 -7.84 16.27
N ILE A 251 -20.16 -8.63 17.09
CA ILE A 251 -20.00 -10.07 17.19
C ILE A 251 -21.23 -10.72 16.57
N ASP A 252 -21.04 -11.35 15.43
CA ASP A 252 -22.08 -12.05 14.67
C ASP A 252 -21.84 -13.57 14.66
N ASP A 253 -22.72 -14.31 13.99
CA ASP A 253 -22.65 -15.76 13.77
C ASP A 253 -21.45 -16.19 12.91
N THR A 254 -20.64 -15.25 12.42
CA THR A 254 -19.39 -15.55 11.72
C THR A 254 -18.40 -16.20 12.70
N PRO A 255 -17.97 -17.45 12.46
CA PRO A 255 -17.02 -18.13 13.34
C PRO A 255 -15.66 -17.43 13.31
N GLU A 256 -14.99 -17.42 14.45
CA GLU A 256 -13.57 -17.03 14.56
C GLU A 256 -13.25 -15.60 14.07
N ALA A 257 -14.23 -14.68 14.06
CA ALA A 257 -14.01 -13.29 13.64
C ALA A 257 -14.78 -12.29 14.52
N VAL A 258 -14.21 -11.09 14.65
CA VAL A 258 -14.86 -9.90 15.25
C VAL A 258 -14.75 -8.74 14.27
N ILE A 259 -15.86 -8.04 14.07
CA ILE A 259 -15.95 -6.91 13.15
C ILE A 259 -15.83 -5.62 13.97
N LEU A 260 -14.94 -4.72 13.56
CA LEU A 260 -14.75 -3.42 14.19
C LEU A 260 -15.51 -2.33 13.43
N SER A 261 -16.40 -1.64 14.14
CA SER A 261 -17.18 -0.53 13.59
C SER A 261 -16.85 0.76 14.33
N SER A 262 -16.34 1.75 13.60
CA SER A 262 -16.10 3.10 14.10
C SER A 262 -15.94 4.05 12.92
N PHE A 263 -16.42 5.28 13.04
CA PHE A 263 -16.19 6.33 12.03
C PHE A 263 -14.75 6.85 12.04
N ASP A 264 -14.08 6.79 13.19
CA ASP A 264 -12.68 7.18 13.35
C ASP A 264 -11.76 5.98 13.02
N PRO A 265 -10.98 6.04 11.92
CA PRO A 265 -10.13 4.93 11.53
C PRO A 265 -8.94 4.72 12.47
N ILE A 266 -8.48 5.77 13.17
CA ILE A 266 -7.38 5.65 14.14
C ILE A 266 -7.89 4.88 15.36
N ARG A 267 -9.08 5.19 15.87
CA ARG A 267 -9.71 4.41 16.95
C ARG A 267 -9.90 2.95 16.53
N ARG A 268 -10.37 2.71 15.30
CA ARG A 268 -10.54 1.37 14.74
C ARG A 268 -9.23 0.58 14.71
N GLU A 269 -8.14 1.24 14.33
CA GLU A 269 -6.82 0.63 14.28
C GLU A 269 -6.25 0.35 15.67
N ILE A 270 -6.44 1.27 16.62
CA ILE A 270 -6.09 1.05 18.03
C ILE A 270 -6.83 -0.17 18.57
N ALA A 271 -8.13 -0.31 18.27
CA ALA A 271 -8.92 -1.47 18.67
C ALA A 271 -8.43 -2.78 18.01
N ARG A 272 -8.13 -2.74 16.70
CA ARG A 272 -7.55 -3.89 15.95
C ARG A 272 -6.27 -4.39 16.62
N LEU A 273 -5.31 -3.48 16.82
CA LEU A 273 -4.00 -3.78 17.39
C LEU A 273 -4.12 -4.23 18.86
N THR A 274 -5.08 -3.65 19.61
CA THR A 274 -5.38 -4.07 20.98
C THR A 274 -5.85 -5.52 21.02
N ILE A 275 -6.79 -5.90 20.14
CA ILE A 275 -7.31 -7.27 20.09
C ILE A 275 -6.20 -8.25 19.69
N GLU A 276 -5.38 -7.92 18.71
CA GLU A 276 -4.23 -8.77 18.31
C GLU A 276 -3.27 -9.02 19.47
N LYS A 277 -2.92 -7.97 20.23
CA LYS A 277 -2.04 -8.10 21.40
C LYS A 277 -2.70 -8.91 22.52
N LEU A 278 -3.99 -8.72 22.77
CA LEU A 278 -4.75 -9.51 23.75
C LEU A 278 -4.83 -10.99 23.34
N VAL A 279 -4.96 -11.27 22.04
CA VAL A 279 -4.97 -12.63 21.50
C VAL A 279 -3.62 -13.30 21.68
N GLN A 280 -2.53 -12.59 21.38
CA GLN A 280 -1.15 -13.08 21.59
C GLN A 280 -0.85 -13.33 23.07
N ASP A 281 -1.33 -12.47 23.97
CA ASP A 281 -1.12 -12.58 25.42
C ASP A 281 -1.96 -13.70 26.06
N GLY A 282 -3.12 -14.03 25.48
CA GLY A 282 -4.02 -15.08 25.93
C GLY A 282 -4.80 -14.78 27.22
N ARG A 283 -4.51 -13.68 27.92
CA ARG A 283 -5.19 -13.22 29.14
C ARG A 283 -6.03 -11.99 28.87
N ILE A 284 -7.34 -12.10 29.06
CA ILE A 284 -8.28 -11.02 28.74
C ILE A 284 -9.10 -10.67 29.98
N HIS A 285 -8.73 -9.58 30.66
CA HIS A 285 -9.44 -8.99 31.79
C HIS A 285 -9.27 -7.46 31.79
N PRO A 286 -10.14 -6.68 32.46
CA PRO A 286 -10.18 -5.22 32.32
C PRO A 286 -8.84 -4.50 32.48
N ALA A 287 -8.09 -4.80 33.55
CA ALA A 287 -6.77 -4.17 33.76
C ALA A 287 -5.76 -4.47 32.65
N ARG A 288 -5.83 -5.65 32.01
CA ARG A 288 -4.94 -6.01 30.90
C ARG A 288 -5.38 -5.35 29.61
N ILE A 289 -6.69 -5.23 29.39
CA ILE A 289 -7.27 -4.49 28.26
C ILE A 289 -6.78 -3.05 28.31
N GLU A 290 -6.88 -2.39 29.46
CA GLU A 290 -6.39 -1.02 29.66
C GLU A 290 -4.90 -0.88 29.34
N GLU A 291 -4.07 -1.81 29.83
CA GLU A 291 -2.64 -1.82 29.51
C GLU A 291 -2.39 -2.01 28.00
N MET A 292 -3.10 -2.91 27.34
CA MET A 292 -2.93 -3.18 25.91
C MET A 292 -3.41 -2.02 25.05
N VAL A 293 -4.53 -1.36 25.40
CA VAL A 293 -4.99 -0.13 24.74
C VAL A 293 -3.93 0.96 24.86
N GLY A 294 -3.35 1.15 26.05
CA GLY A 294 -2.29 2.14 26.27
C GLY A 294 -0.99 1.84 25.52
N LYS A 295 -0.68 0.56 25.23
CA LYS A 295 0.44 0.17 24.37
C LYS A 295 0.12 0.38 22.89
N ALA A 296 -1.06 -0.05 22.45
CA ALA A 296 -1.51 0.11 21.06
C ALA A 296 -1.59 1.59 20.68
N THR A 297 -2.11 2.45 21.56
CA THR A 297 -2.19 3.91 21.34
C THR A 297 -0.80 4.51 21.10
N ARG A 298 0.18 4.19 21.96
CA ARG A 298 1.57 4.68 21.81
C ARG A 298 2.23 4.18 20.52
N GLU A 299 1.96 2.95 20.13
CA GLU A 299 2.49 2.37 18.89
C GLU A 299 1.91 3.03 17.65
N ILE A 300 0.60 3.30 17.65
CA ILE A 300 -0.07 4.05 16.58
C ILE A 300 0.43 5.50 16.52
N GLU A 301 0.60 6.19 17.64
CA GLU A 301 1.16 7.54 17.67
C GLU A 301 2.59 7.59 17.10
N ASN A 302 3.44 6.61 17.44
CA ASN A 302 4.77 6.50 16.86
C ASN A 302 4.69 6.25 15.35
N SER A 303 3.80 5.35 14.91
CA SER A 303 3.62 5.06 13.49
C SER A 303 3.10 6.25 12.69
N ILE A 304 2.22 7.07 13.28
CA ILE A 304 1.76 8.34 12.70
C ILE A 304 2.94 9.28 12.50
N ARG A 305 3.77 9.48 13.54
CA ARG A 305 4.94 10.36 13.44
C ARG A 305 5.92 9.89 12.37
N GLU A 306 6.27 8.60 12.39
CA GLU A 306 7.17 7.99 11.41
C GLU A 306 6.63 8.13 9.98
N ALA A 307 5.33 7.91 9.76
CA ALA A 307 4.71 8.05 8.45
C ALA A 307 4.74 9.48 7.92
N GLY A 308 4.52 10.48 8.79
CA GLY A 308 4.62 11.88 8.43
C GLY A 308 6.05 12.29 8.07
N GLU A 309 7.04 11.87 8.88
CA GLU A 309 8.46 12.12 8.62
C GLU A 309 8.92 11.45 7.31
N GLN A 310 8.48 10.21 7.08
CA GLN A 310 8.76 9.46 5.86
C GLN A 310 8.16 10.14 4.62
N ALA A 311 6.91 10.61 4.69
CA ALA A 311 6.27 11.31 3.56
C ALA A 311 7.03 12.59 3.17
N ILE A 312 7.50 13.35 4.16
CA ILE A 312 8.33 14.54 3.94
C ILE A 312 9.68 14.17 3.32
N PHE A 313 10.33 13.12 3.84
CA PHE A 313 11.60 12.62 3.32
C PHE A 313 11.49 12.13 1.87
N GLU A 314 10.47 11.32 1.56
CA GLU A 314 10.24 10.76 0.23
C GLU A 314 9.93 11.85 -0.80
N THR A 315 9.07 12.80 -0.46
CA THR A 315 8.73 13.90 -1.38
C THR A 315 9.85 14.93 -1.51
N GLY A 316 10.76 15.00 -0.54
CA GLY A 316 11.85 15.96 -0.47
C GLY A 316 11.40 17.37 -0.08
N VAL A 317 10.20 17.52 0.47
CA VAL A 317 9.65 18.83 0.89
C VAL A 317 10.37 19.31 2.14
N ILE A 318 10.71 20.60 2.21
CA ILE A 318 11.35 21.22 3.39
C ILE A 318 10.49 22.33 3.97
N GLY A 319 10.70 22.65 5.25
CA GLY A 319 10.04 23.77 5.92
C GLY A 319 8.60 23.53 6.36
N VAL A 320 8.19 22.27 6.54
CA VAL A 320 6.85 21.93 7.05
C VAL A 320 6.85 21.96 8.58
N HIS A 321 5.85 22.61 9.17
CA HIS A 321 5.71 22.72 10.62
C HIS A 321 5.54 21.33 11.26
N PRO A 322 6.19 21.01 12.40
CA PRO A 322 6.13 19.67 13.01
C PRO A 322 4.72 19.13 13.25
N GLU A 323 3.79 20.01 13.63
CA GLU A 323 2.39 19.62 13.82
C GLU A 323 1.68 19.26 12.51
N ALA A 324 2.01 19.93 11.40
CA ALA A 324 1.51 19.54 10.07
C ALA A 324 2.11 18.21 9.61
N VAL A 325 3.38 17.92 9.96
CA VAL A 325 3.99 16.60 9.73
C VAL A 325 3.24 15.51 10.50
N ARG A 326 2.87 15.77 11.77
CA ARG A 326 2.05 14.84 12.56
C ARG A 326 0.68 14.59 11.92
N LEU A 327 0.03 15.64 11.42
CA LEU A 327 -1.27 15.53 10.74
C LEU A 327 -1.18 14.79 9.40
N LEU A 328 -0.14 15.03 8.60
CA LEU A 328 0.16 14.22 7.42
C LEU A 328 0.25 12.74 7.78
N GLY A 329 0.96 12.41 8.85
CA GLY A 329 1.05 11.04 9.36
C GLY A 329 -0.31 10.39 9.69
N ARG A 330 -1.29 11.16 10.16
CA ARG A 330 -2.65 10.65 10.45
C ARG A 330 -3.39 10.20 9.19
N LEU A 331 -3.09 10.82 8.04
CA LEU A 331 -3.68 10.44 6.75
C LEU A 331 -3.35 8.99 6.36
N LYS A 332 -2.31 8.38 6.95
CA LYS A 332 -1.99 6.95 6.76
C LYS A 332 -3.14 6.04 7.14
N TYR A 333 -3.94 6.42 8.13
CA TYR A 333 -5.08 5.62 8.57
C TYR A 333 -6.39 6.08 7.90
N ARG A 334 -6.34 7.14 7.11
CA ARG A 334 -7.51 7.69 6.43
C ARG A 334 -7.65 7.07 5.05
N THR A 335 -8.86 6.65 4.72
CA THR A 335 -9.23 6.23 3.37
C THR A 335 -10.31 7.15 2.80
N SER A 336 -10.18 7.50 1.53
CA SER A 336 -11.14 8.29 0.76
C SER A 336 -11.31 7.63 -0.59
N TYR A 337 -12.55 7.34 -1.00
CA TYR A 337 -12.83 6.60 -2.25
C TYR A 337 -12.06 5.26 -2.38
N GLY A 338 -11.76 4.59 -1.26
CA GLY A 338 -10.97 3.36 -1.21
C GLY A 338 -9.45 3.57 -1.26
N GLN A 339 -8.98 4.80 -1.47
CA GLN A 339 -7.57 5.20 -1.48
C GLN A 339 -7.07 5.66 -0.13
N ASN A 340 -5.86 5.21 0.22
CA ASN A 340 -5.13 5.73 1.37
C ASN A 340 -4.77 7.19 1.11
N VAL A 341 -5.21 8.10 1.99
CA VAL A 341 -5.09 9.55 1.74
C VAL A 341 -3.64 10.02 1.83
N LEU A 342 -2.81 9.42 2.68
CA LEU A 342 -1.38 9.77 2.73
C LEU A 342 -0.67 9.38 1.43
N GLN A 343 -0.93 8.18 0.92
CA GLN A 343 -0.33 7.72 -0.33
C GLN A 343 -0.78 8.60 -1.50
N HIS A 344 -2.06 8.94 -1.55
CA HIS A 344 -2.62 9.88 -2.52
C HIS A 344 -1.92 11.25 -2.45
N ALA A 345 -1.75 11.82 -1.25
CA ALA A 345 -1.06 13.10 -1.08
C ALA A 345 0.41 13.06 -1.55
N ILE A 346 1.12 11.93 -1.30
CA ILE A 346 2.48 11.72 -1.80
C ILE A 346 2.50 11.64 -3.33
N GLU A 347 1.54 10.94 -3.95
CA GLU A 347 1.39 10.89 -5.41
C GLU A 347 1.14 12.28 -6.01
N VAL A 348 0.16 13.01 -5.46
CA VAL A 348 -0.20 14.35 -5.93
C VAL A 348 1.00 15.29 -5.83
N SER A 349 1.75 15.23 -4.73
CA SER A 349 3.03 15.95 -4.57
C SER A 349 4.02 15.65 -5.70
N TRP A 350 4.24 14.38 -6.01
CA TRP A 350 5.17 13.98 -7.07
C TRP A 350 4.72 14.42 -8.46
N LEU A 351 3.46 14.18 -8.82
CA LEU A 351 2.89 14.57 -10.11
C LEU A 351 2.96 16.10 -10.28
N THR A 352 2.55 16.85 -9.26
CA THR A 352 2.60 18.32 -9.29
C THR A 352 4.04 18.81 -9.45
N GLY A 353 4.99 18.20 -8.73
CA GLY A 353 6.41 18.54 -8.84
C GLY A 353 7.01 18.28 -10.22
N ILE A 354 6.64 17.17 -10.87
CA ILE A 354 7.11 16.83 -12.23
C ILE A 354 6.53 17.82 -13.26
N MET A 355 5.22 18.09 -13.17
CA MET A 355 4.57 19.05 -14.07
C MET A 355 5.11 20.47 -13.88
N ALA A 356 5.39 20.87 -12.64
CA ALA A 356 6.00 22.16 -12.34
C ALA A 356 7.41 22.29 -12.95
N ALA A 357 8.21 21.22 -12.90
CA ALA A 357 9.55 21.21 -13.49
C ALA A 357 9.50 21.34 -15.02
N ASP A 358 8.56 20.67 -15.69
CA ASP A 358 8.40 20.75 -17.15
C ASP A 358 7.84 22.13 -17.61
N LEU A 359 7.32 22.95 -16.69
CA LEU A 359 6.76 24.28 -16.92
C LEU A 359 7.61 25.43 -16.34
N ASP A 360 8.84 25.15 -15.89
CA ASP A 360 9.74 26.13 -15.25
C ASP A 360 9.14 26.86 -14.03
N LEU A 361 8.29 26.18 -13.26
CA LEU A 361 7.73 26.66 -11.99
C LEU A 361 8.54 26.19 -10.78
N ASP A 362 8.32 26.80 -9.62
CA ASP A 362 8.97 26.37 -8.37
C ASP A 362 8.47 25.00 -7.91
N VAL A 363 9.30 23.99 -8.18
CA VAL A 363 9.07 22.57 -7.84
C VAL A 363 8.86 22.36 -6.34
N MET A 364 9.56 23.11 -5.48
CA MET A 364 9.47 22.91 -4.03
C MET A 364 8.14 23.39 -3.47
N THR A 365 7.65 24.53 -3.95
CA THR A 365 6.32 25.03 -3.59
C THR A 365 5.23 24.14 -4.19
N ALA A 366 5.40 23.69 -5.44
CA ALA A 366 4.47 22.76 -6.09
C ALA A 366 4.30 21.43 -5.34
N LYS A 367 5.42 20.79 -4.94
CA LYS A 367 5.40 19.56 -4.14
C LYS A 367 4.75 19.76 -2.77
N ARG A 368 5.04 20.88 -2.11
CA ARG A 368 4.44 21.23 -0.81
C ARG A 368 2.93 21.41 -0.92
N ALA A 369 2.49 22.17 -1.93
CA ALA A 369 1.08 22.38 -2.21
C ALA A 369 0.37 21.05 -2.51
N GLY A 370 0.96 20.20 -3.35
CA GLY A 370 0.41 18.87 -3.65
C GLY A 370 0.38 17.92 -2.44
N LEU A 371 1.38 17.95 -1.56
CA LEU A 371 1.42 17.11 -0.35
C LEU A 371 0.37 17.54 0.68
N LEU A 372 0.09 18.83 0.78
CA LEU A 372 -0.77 19.41 1.82
C LEU A 372 -2.20 19.68 1.37
N HIS A 373 -2.52 19.52 0.08
CA HIS A 373 -3.83 19.90 -0.49
C HIS A 373 -5.02 19.33 0.29
N ASP A 374 -4.86 18.11 0.82
CA ASP A 374 -5.88 17.34 1.52
C ASP A 374 -5.65 17.22 3.04
N ILE A 375 -4.75 18.03 3.62
CA ILE A 375 -4.35 17.92 5.04
C ILE A 375 -5.53 18.07 6.01
N GLY A 376 -6.60 18.78 5.61
CA GLY A 376 -7.80 18.91 6.41
C GLY A 376 -8.52 17.60 6.68
N LYS A 377 -8.33 16.55 5.86
CA LYS A 377 -8.88 15.19 6.11
C LYS A 377 -8.26 14.50 7.34
N ALA A 378 -7.16 15.05 7.87
CA ALA A 378 -6.51 14.56 9.09
C ALA A 378 -7.17 15.10 10.38
N ILE A 379 -7.99 16.15 10.26
CA ILE A 379 -8.69 16.77 11.38
C ILE A 379 -9.98 15.99 11.60
N ASP A 380 -10.17 15.51 12.82
CA ASP A 380 -11.28 14.63 13.20
C ASP A 380 -12.65 15.28 12.95
N PHE A 381 -13.68 14.45 12.76
CA PHE A 381 -15.07 14.86 12.57
C PHE A 381 -15.69 15.59 13.78
N GLU A 382 -14.92 15.84 14.84
CA GLU A 382 -15.36 16.57 16.02
C GLU A 382 -15.38 18.09 15.79
N VAL A 383 -14.71 18.57 14.74
CA VAL A 383 -14.67 19.99 14.36
C VAL A 383 -15.61 20.24 13.19
N GLU A 384 -16.55 21.17 13.37
CA GLU A 384 -17.44 21.61 12.29
C GLU A 384 -16.63 22.30 11.18
N GLY A 385 -16.77 21.83 9.94
CA GLY A 385 -16.11 22.40 8.77
C GLY A 385 -15.93 21.39 7.63
N THR A 386 -15.66 21.87 6.42
CA THR A 386 -15.23 21.00 5.31
C THR A 386 -13.73 20.74 5.43
N HIS A 387 -13.21 19.66 4.84
CA HIS A 387 -11.77 19.41 4.85
C HIS A 387 -10.98 20.55 4.18
N ILE A 388 -11.60 21.26 3.24
CA ILE A 388 -11.02 22.46 2.63
C ILE A 388 -10.92 23.57 3.67
N SER A 389 -12.02 23.96 4.33
CA SER A 389 -12.00 25.07 5.29
C SER A 389 -11.02 24.80 6.45
N LEU A 390 -11.04 23.57 6.96
CA LEU A 390 -10.14 23.11 8.02
C LEU A 390 -8.67 23.11 7.56
N GLY A 391 -8.41 22.65 6.34
CA GLY A 391 -7.07 22.67 5.74
C GLY A 391 -6.54 24.10 5.55
N SER A 392 -7.38 25.02 5.07
CA SER A 392 -7.02 26.42 4.84
C SER A 392 -6.75 27.18 6.14
N GLU A 393 -7.58 26.99 7.16
CA GLU A 393 -7.34 27.55 8.50
C GLU A 393 -6.03 27.05 9.09
N LEU A 394 -5.75 25.76 8.93
CA LEU A 394 -4.52 25.14 9.37
C LEU A 394 -3.30 25.71 8.64
N ALA A 395 -3.41 25.87 7.33
CA ALA A 395 -2.35 26.42 6.50
C ALA A 395 -2.02 27.87 6.87
N ARG A 396 -3.06 28.69 7.14
CA ARG A 396 -2.90 30.06 7.64
C ARG A 396 -2.28 30.08 9.04
N LYS A 397 -2.72 29.19 9.93
CA LYS A 397 -2.19 29.06 11.31
C LYS A 397 -0.70 28.74 11.32
N TYR A 398 -0.24 27.85 10.45
CA TYR A 398 1.18 27.48 10.32
C TYR A 398 1.96 28.34 9.32
N LYS A 399 1.36 29.40 8.77
CA LYS A 399 2.00 30.37 7.87
C LYS A 399 2.61 29.73 6.63
N PHE A 400 1.90 28.79 6.01
CA PHE A 400 2.25 28.34 4.66
C PHE A 400 2.07 29.47 3.65
N ASP A 401 2.73 29.35 2.50
CA ASP A 401 2.64 30.37 1.45
C ASP A 401 1.25 30.41 0.80
N GLU A 402 0.94 31.56 0.18
CA GLU A 402 -0.36 31.80 -0.48
C GLU A 402 -0.64 30.79 -1.59
N ALA A 403 0.40 30.27 -2.26
CA ALA A 403 0.24 29.24 -3.29
C ALA A 403 -0.27 27.91 -2.69
N THR A 404 0.28 27.49 -1.54
CA THR A 404 -0.16 26.30 -0.81
C THR A 404 -1.58 26.48 -0.27
N ILE A 405 -1.88 27.66 0.30
CA ILE A 405 -3.22 27.97 0.82
C ILE A 405 -4.25 27.95 -0.31
N ASN A 406 -3.98 28.62 -1.43
CA ASN A 406 -4.89 28.63 -2.56
C ASN A 406 -5.07 27.24 -3.18
N ALA A 407 -4.00 26.43 -3.27
CA ALA A 407 -4.13 25.05 -3.74
C ALA A 407 -5.06 24.21 -2.85
N ILE A 408 -5.00 24.36 -1.52
CA ILE A 408 -5.94 23.73 -0.59
C ILE A 408 -7.37 24.25 -0.83
N GLU A 409 -7.55 25.57 -1.02
CA GLU A 409 -8.87 26.18 -1.24
C GLU A 409 -9.51 25.82 -2.59
N SER A 410 -8.70 25.62 -3.64
CA SER A 410 -9.19 25.55 -5.02
C SER A 410 -9.15 24.15 -5.65
N HIS A 411 -8.55 23.13 -5.02
CA HIS A 411 -8.33 21.83 -5.67
C HIS A 411 -9.64 21.10 -6.05
N HIS A 412 -10.75 21.34 -5.35
CA HIS A 412 -12.08 20.85 -5.72
C HIS A 412 -12.93 21.86 -6.52
N GLY A 413 -12.39 23.05 -6.81
CA GLY A 413 -13.08 24.10 -7.57
C GLY A 413 -14.02 25.01 -6.77
N ASP A 414 -13.98 24.96 -5.44
CA ASP A 414 -14.80 25.83 -4.57
C ASP A 414 -14.37 27.30 -4.63
N VAL A 415 -13.07 27.53 -4.87
CA VAL A 415 -12.46 28.85 -5.07
C VAL A 415 -11.71 28.82 -6.40
N GLU A 416 -11.68 29.94 -7.13
CA GLU A 416 -10.89 30.02 -8.35
C GLU A 416 -9.38 29.86 -8.04
N PRO A 417 -8.66 28.98 -8.77
CA PRO A 417 -7.21 28.88 -8.66
C PRO A 417 -6.56 30.19 -9.12
N THR A 418 -5.75 30.82 -8.28
CA THR A 418 -5.11 32.11 -8.59
C THR A 418 -3.75 31.98 -9.24
N GLY A 419 -3.16 30.78 -9.26
CA GLY A 419 -1.82 30.53 -9.77
C GLY A 419 -1.67 29.16 -10.44
N TYR A 420 -0.64 29.03 -11.28
CA TYR A 420 -0.37 27.80 -12.05
C TYR A 420 -0.20 26.57 -11.15
N ILE A 421 0.43 26.70 -9.97
CA ILE A 421 0.60 25.59 -9.03
C ILE A 421 -0.76 25.02 -8.59
N SER A 422 -1.74 25.87 -8.31
CA SER A 422 -3.09 25.43 -7.91
C SER A 422 -3.79 24.65 -9.02
N PHE A 423 -3.62 25.06 -10.29
CA PHE A 423 -4.10 24.28 -11.44
C PHE A 423 -3.38 22.93 -11.57
N LEU A 424 -2.07 22.89 -11.33
CA LEU A 424 -1.30 21.65 -11.34
C LEU A 424 -1.71 20.68 -10.23
N VAL A 425 -1.99 21.19 -9.02
CA VAL A 425 -2.48 20.37 -7.90
C VAL A 425 -3.85 19.78 -8.24
N ALA A 426 -4.78 20.59 -8.75
CA ALA A 426 -6.10 20.10 -9.16
C ALA A 426 -6.00 19.04 -10.28
N ALA A 427 -5.10 19.24 -11.24
CA ALA A 427 -4.84 18.24 -12.29
C ALA A 427 -4.23 16.95 -11.73
N ALA A 428 -3.25 17.06 -10.82
CA ALA A 428 -2.60 15.93 -10.18
C ALA A 428 -3.57 15.13 -9.28
N ASP A 429 -4.43 15.81 -8.52
CA ASP A 429 -5.51 15.21 -7.73
C ASP A 429 -6.45 14.40 -8.62
N ALA A 430 -6.95 15.02 -9.69
CA ALA A 430 -7.82 14.34 -10.65
C ALA A 430 -7.14 13.11 -11.30
N ILE A 431 -5.85 13.18 -11.61
CA ILE A 431 -5.08 12.04 -12.17
C ILE A 431 -4.97 10.90 -11.15
N SER A 432 -4.62 11.21 -9.89
CA SER A 432 -4.49 10.21 -8.83
C SER A 432 -5.84 9.56 -8.49
N ALA A 433 -6.92 10.35 -8.48
CA ALA A 433 -8.28 9.88 -8.22
C ALA A 433 -8.90 9.08 -9.39
N ALA A 434 -8.50 9.33 -10.64
CA ALA A 434 -9.11 8.71 -11.83
C ALA A 434 -8.54 7.32 -12.21
N ARG A 435 -7.52 6.80 -11.50
CA ARG A 435 -6.89 5.50 -11.87
C ARG A 435 -7.87 4.31 -11.70
N PRO A 436 -7.95 3.38 -12.67
CA PRO A 436 -8.82 2.21 -12.58
C PRO A 436 -8.51 1.36 -11.34
N GLY A 437 -9.53 1.12 -10.52
CA GLY A 437 -9.42 0.59 -9.15
C GLY A 437 -10.00 1.54 -8.10
N ALA A 438 -10.09 2.84 -8.41
CA ALA A 438 -10.62 3.92 -7.56
C ALA A 438 -12.15 4.14 -7.66
N ARG A 439 -12.87 3.28 -8.40
CA ARG A 439 -14.34 3.28 -8.43
C ARG A 439 -14.87 1.89 -8.22
N ARG A 440 -15.07 1.51 -6.95
CA ARG A 440 -16.26 0.73 -6.62
C ARG A 440 -17.44 1.70 -6.63
N GLU A 441 -17.95 1.98 -7.82
CA GLU A 441 -19.34 2.40 -7.98
C GLU A 441 -20.19 1.29 -7.37
N ASN A 442 -20.54 1.43 -6.09
CA ASN A 442 -21.69 0.80 -5.45
C ASN A 442 -21.82 1.16 -3.97
N ILE A 443 -20.80 1.70 -3.27
CA ILE A 443 -20.97 2.04 -1.83
C ILE A 443 -21.69 3.39 -1.67
N GLU A 444 -21.33 4.42 -2.41
CA GLU A 444 -21.96 5.75 -2.23
C GLU A 444 -23.42 5.77 -2.71
N THR A 445 -23.71 5.14 -3.85
CA THR A 445 -25.10 4.91 -4.31
C THR A 445 -25.87 4.06 -3.32
N TYR A 446 -25.22 3.13 -2.63
CA TYR A 446 -25.84 2.30 -1.61
C TYR A 446 -26.09 3.06 -0.29
N ILE A 447 -25.16 3.90 0.15
CA ILE A 447 -25.34 4.79 1.31
C ILE A 447 -26.48 5.76 1.01
N LYS A 448 -26.45 6.45 -0.14
CA LYS A 448 -27.55 7.33 -0.58
C LYS A 448 -28.89 6.59 -0.69
N ARG A 449 -28.89 5.30 -1.05
CA ARG A 449 -30.12 4.47 -1.04
C ARG A 449 -30.60 4.18 0.37
N ILE A 450 -29.71 3.82 1.29
CA ILE A 450 -30.05 3.59 2.71
C ILE A 450 -30.58 4.87 3.35
N GLU A 451 -29.89 5.99 3.15
CA GLU A 451 -30.33 7.30 3.61
C GLU A 451 -31.71 7.66 3.04
N LYS A 452 -31.96 7.38 1.76
CA LYS A 452 -33.28 7.62 1.15
C LYS A 452 -34.38 6.75 1.76
N LEU A 453 -34.08 5.48 2.07
CA LEU A 453 -35.03 4.58 2.73
C LEU A 453 -35.38 5.06 4.14
N GLU A 454 -34.40 5.56 4.89
CA GLU A 454 -34.61 6.15 6.21
C GLU A 454 -35.34 7.49 6.13
N GLU A 455 -35.03 8.33 5.14
CA GLU A 455 -35.73 9.61 4.91
C GLU A 455 -37.22 9.39 4.65
N ILE A 456 -37.57 8.42 3.78
CA ILE A 456 -38.96 8.08 3.47
C ILE A 456 -39.68 7.60 4.74
N ALA A 457 -39.08 6.69 5.50
CA ALA A 457 -39.68 6.19 6.74
C ALA A 457 -39.84 7.28 7.80
N ASN A 458 -38.84 8.15 7.99
CA ASN A 458 -38.88 9.27 8.93
C ASN A 458 -39.87 10.38 8.51
N SER A 459 -40.19 10.50 7.22
CA SER A 459 -41.18 11.46 6.73
C SER A 459 -42.63 11.08 7.08
N THR A 460 -42.87 9.84 7.50
CA THR A 460 -44.21 9.35 7.85
C THR A 460 -44.61 9.86 9.24
N ALA A 461 -45.78 10.49 9.34
CA ALA A 461 -46.28 11.04 10.60
C ALA A 461 -46.40 9.97 11.70
N GLY A 462 -45.86 10.28 12.88
CA GLY A 462 -45.82 9.42 14.07
C GLY A 462 -44.59 8.50 14.20
N VAL A 463 -43.68 8.54 13.22
CA VAL A 463 -42.36 7.89 13.31
C VAL A 463 -41.41 8.76 14.13
N GLU A 464 -40.75 8.16 15.12
CA GLU A 464 -39.71 8.82 15.91
C GLU A 464 -38.36 8.74 15.20
N LYS A 465 -37.97 7.51 14.80
CA LYS A 465 -36.72 7.21 14.07
C LYS A 465 -36.87 5.92 13.26
N SER A 466 -36.16 5.82 12.15
CA SER A 466 -36.02 4.58 11.37
C SER A 466 -34.58 4.20 11.13
N PHE A 467 -34.32 2.89 11.02
CA PHE A 467 -33.00 2.32 10.75
C PHE A 467 -33.11 1.28 9.62
N ALA A 468 -32.33 1.44 8.57
CA ALA A 468 -32.16 0.43 7.54
C ALA A 468 -31.05 -0.56 7.94
N ILE A 469 -31.42 -1.83 8.09
CA ILE A 469 -30.60 -2.94 8.59
C ILE A 469 -30.45 -3.99 7.47
N GLN A 470 -29.48 -4.90 7.61
CA GLN A 470 -29.22 -5.99 6.66
C GLN A 470 -29.04 -5.48 5.24
N ALA A 471 -28.19 -4.47 5.09
CA ALA A 471 -27.90 -3.86 3.82
C ALA A 471 -29.12 -3.29 3.07
N GLY A 472 -30.05 -2.68 3.82
CA GLY A 472 -31.27 -2.08 3.28
C GLY A 472 -32.37 -3.10 2.93
N ARG A 473 -32.21 -4.38 3.32
CA ARG A 473 -33.24 -5.41 3.15
C ARG A 473 -34.24 -5.46 4.29
N GLU A 474 -33.96 -4.82 5.42
CA GLU A 474 -34.91 -4.62 6.51
C GLU A 474 -34.90 -3.15 6.95
N ILE A 475 -36.07 -2.57 7.20
CA ILE A 475 -36.19 -1.24 7.82
C ILE A 475 -36.92 -1.41 9.14
N ARG A 476 -36.30 -0.99 10.24
CA ARG A 476 -36.92 -0.91 11.55
C ARG A 476 -37.39 0.51 11.81
N VAL A 477 -38.68 0.67 12.03
CA VAL A 477 -39.33 1.97 12.24
C VAL A 477 -39.80 2.02 13.69
N MET A 478 -39.22 2.92 14.47
CA MET A 478 -39.64 3.22 15.84
C MET A 478 -40.72 4.30 15.79
N VAL A 479 -41.87 4.02 16.40
CA VAL A 479 -43.00 4.95 16.43
C VAL A 479 -43.20 5.53 17.82
N LEU A 480 -43.72 6.76 17.86
CA LEU A 480 -44.14 7.40 19.10
C LEU A 480 -45.40 6.70 19.64
N PRO A 481 -45.34 6.06 20.83
CA PRO A 481 -46.48 5.30 21.37
C PRO A 481 -47.73 6.15 21.62
N ASP A 482 -47.55 7.44 21.87
CA ASP A 482 -48.61 8.41 22.13
C ASP A 482 -49.35 8.88 20.87
N GLN A 483 -48.78 8.63 19.68
CA GLN A 483 -49.32 9.10 18.40
C GLN A 483 -49.82 7.98 17.49
N ILE A 484 -49.30 6.74 17.67
CA ILE A 484 -49.68 5.59 16.85
C ILE A 484 -50.20 4.47 17.76
N SER A 485 -51.42 4.01 17.48
CA SER A 485 -52.04 2.86 18.16
C SER A 485 -51.61 1.52 17.56
N ASP A 486 -51.77 0.43 18.33
CA ASP A 486 -51.43 -0.92 17.86
C ASP A 486 -52.25 -1.34 16.61
N GLU A 487 -53.47 -0.81 16.48
CA GLU A 487 -54.36 -1.07 15.33
C GLU A 487 -53.90 -0.34 14.06
N GLU A 488 -53.18 0.78 14.20
CA GLU A 488 -52.66 1.59 13.08
C GLU A 488 -51.30 1.11 12.57
N LEU A 489 -50.55 0.33 13.37
CA LEU A 489 -49.21 -0.18 13.01
C LEU A 489 -49.18 -0.91 11.66
N PRO A 490 -50.11 -1.85 11.34
CA PRO A 490 -50.09 -2.55 10.07
C PRO A 490 -50.40 -1.63 8.88
N LEU A 491 -51.24 -0.60 9.09
CA LEU A 491 -51.58 0.38 8.06
C LEU A 491 -50.39 1.29 7.75
N LYS A 492 -49.69 1.76 8.80
CA LYS A 492 -48.47 2.56 8.68
C LYS A 492 -47.31 1.80 8.05
N ALA A 493 -47.12 0.53 8.40
CA ALA A 493 -46.13 -0.33 7.75
C ALA A 493 -46.37 -0.44 6.23
N ARG A 494 -47.65 -0.55 5.82
CA ARG A 494 -48.05 -0.67 4.42
C ARG A 494 -47.95 0.65 3.65
N GLU A 495 -48.17 1.78 4.32
CA GLU A 495 -47.95 3.12 3.78
C GLU A 495 -46.47 3.33 3.41
N ILE A 496 -45.57 3.04 4.36
CA ILE A 496 -44.12 3.15 4.15
C ILE A 496 -43.65 2.18 3.05
N ALA A 497 -44.16 0.94 3.03
CA ALA A 497 -43.84 -0.04 1.99
C ALA A 497 -44.16 0.50 0.59
N LYS A 498 -45.32 1.13 0.43
CA LYS A 498 -45.79 1.64 -0.86
C LYS A 498 -45.00 2.87 -1.31
N GLN A 499 -44.63 3.76 -0.39
CA GLN A 499 -43.79 4.92 -0.70
C GLN A 499 -42.39 4.49 -1.15
N ILE A 500 -41.79 3.53 -0.45
CA ILE A 500 -40.49 2.96 -0.83
C ILE A 500 -40.55 2.31 -2.20
N GLU A 501 -41.60 1.53 -2.49
CA GLU A 501 -41.80 0.89 -3.81
C GLU A 501 -41.92 1.91 -4.95
N SER A 502 -42.50 3.09 -4.70
CA SER A 502 -42.65 4.14 -5.72
C SER A 502 -41.41 5.02 -5.92
N GLU A 503 -40.61 5.22 -4.88
CA GLU A 503 -39.51 6.20 -4.88
C GLU A 503 -38.12 5.56 -5.00
N VAL A 504 -37.98 4.28 -4.64
CA VAL A 504 -36.68 3.58 -4.57
C VAL A 504 -36.72 2.29 -5.40
N ASN A 505 -35.94 2.25 -6.47
CA ASN A 505 -35.73 1.01 -7.23
C ASN A 505 -34.81 0.05 -6.46
N PHE A 506 -35.39 -0.96 -5.81
CA PHE A 506 -34.66 -1.97 -5.04
C PHE A 506 -34.80 -3.39 -5.62
N PRO A 507 -33.70 -4.12 -5.87
CA PRO A 507 -33.77 -5.51 -6.33
C PRO A 507 -34.09 -6.46 -5.16
N GLY A 508 -35.34 -6.92 -5.11
CA GLY A 508 -35.83 -7.89 -4.13
C GLY A 508 -36.84 -7.28 -3.15
N GLN A 509 -37.18 -8.02 -2.09
CA GLN A 509 -38.14 -7.58 -1.09
C GLN A 509 -37.43 -6.87 0.06
N ILE A 510 -38.00 -5.76 0.52
CA ILE A 510 -37.60 -5.03 1.73
C ILE A 510 -38.62 -5.39 2.83
N LYS A 511 -38.13 -5.84 3.97
CA LYS A 511 -38.95 -6.14 5.15
C LYS A 511 -39.11 -4.88 6.01
N ILE A 512 -40.34 -4.51 6.36
CA ILE A 512 -40.60 -3.37 7.24
C ILE A 512 -41.06 -3.89 8.60
N SER A 513 -40.30 -3.55 9.64
CA SER A 513 -40.51 -3.94 11.03
C SER A 513 -40.90 -2.69 11.83
N MET A 514 -42.16 -2.56 12.21
CA MET A 514 -42.62 -1.48 13.08
C MET A 514 -42.41 -1.87 14.55
N ILE A 515 -41.85 -0.96 15.35
CA ILE A 515 -41.58 -1.18 16.78
C ILE A 515 -42.21 -0.04 17.57
N ARG A 516 -43.10 -0.39 18.50
CA ARG A 516 -43.67 0.51 19.50
C ARG A 516 -43.18 0.06 20.87
N GLU A 517 -42.40 0.90 21.55
CA GLU A 517 -41.85 0.60 22.87
C GLU A 517 -42.33 1.64 23.88
N SER A 518 -42.93 1.19 25.00
CA SER A 518 -43.27 2.06 26.14
C SER A 518 -42.50 1.59 27.37
N ARG A 519 -41.79 2.51 28.02
CA ARG A 519 -41.00 2.22 29.23
C ARG A 519 -41.65 2.85 30.45
N PHE A 520 -41.98 2.03 31.43
CA PHE A 520 -42.47 2.47 32.74
C PHE A 520 -41.43 2.12 33.80
N VAL A 521 -41.10 3.08 34.65
CA VAL A 521 -40.17 2.89 35.78
C VAL A 521 -40.90 3.30 37.05
N ASP A 522 -40.90 2.43 38.04
CA ASP A 522 -41.45 2.70 39.37
C ASP A 522 -40.40 2.35 40.44
N TYR A 523 -40.41 3.06 41.55
CA TYR A 523 -39.44 2.91 42.62
C TYR A 523 -40.15 2.51 43.91
N ALA A 524 -39.90 1.28 44.38
CA ALA A 524 -40.35 0.84 45.69
C ALA A 524 -39.47 1.42 46.81
N LYS A 525 -40.07 1.75 47.95
CA LYS A 525 -39.36 2.17 49.17
C LYS A 525 -39.00 0.98 50.05
#